data_AF-A0A3D4QWC3-F1
#
_entry.id   AF-A0A3D4QWC3-F1
#
_cell.length_a   1.000
_cell.length_b   1.000
_cell.length_c   1.000
_cell.angle_alpha   90.00
_cell.angle_beta   90.00
_cell.angle_gamma   90.00
#
_symmetry.space_group_name_H-M   'P 1'
#
loop_
_entity.id
_entity.type
_entity.pdbx_description
1 polymer ?
#
loop_
_entity_poly.entity_id
_entity_poly.type
_entity_poly.pdbx_seq_one_letter_code
_entity_poly.pdbx_strand_id
1 'polypeptide(L)'
;MARYLIDVLIMEANRIAIFGLGNSTAIAMDAQHKFQRAGINEAAYSDNHMQAIVASHLTKDDVAIGISHSGSSIDIVEALKIAQESGATTISITNFGKSPIDQYSDSIVHCIRRNKIHNIRHEFADRTTGYY
;
A
#
# COMPACT_ATOMS: atom_id res chain seq x y z
N MET A 1 16.81 5.31 -0.91
CA MET A 1 16.38 5.87 0.38
C MET A 1 14.95 5.45 0.73
N ALA A 2 13.91 5.84 -0.02
CA ALA A 2 12.53 5.41 0.29
C ALA A 2 12.31 3.89 0.42
N ARG A 3 12.92 3.09 -0.47
CA ARG A 3 12.84 1.62 -0.40
C ARG A 3 13.40 1.04 0.90
N TYR A 4 14.52 1.58 1.38
CA TYR A 4 15.17 1.12 2.61
C TYR A 4 14.31 1.39 3.85
N LEU A 5 13.61 2.53 3.88
CA LEU A 5 12.68 2.86 4.97
C LEU A 5 11.53 1.86 5.06
N ILE A 6 10.93 1.51 3.92
CA ILE A 6 9.86 0.51 3.86
C ILE A 6 10.36 -0.85 4.32
N ASP A 7 11.57 -1.26 3.90
CA ASP A 7 12.16 -2.53 4.33
C ASP A 7 12.33 -2.56 5.86
N VAL A 8 12.81 -1.47 6.47
CA VAL A 8 12.93 -1.35 7.94
C VAL A 8 11.56 -1.40 8.62
N LEU A 9 10.57 -0.64 8.14
CA LEU A 9 9.21 -0.64 8.71
C LEU A 9 8.58 -2.04 8.71
N ILE A 10 8.79 -2.81 7.64
CA ILE A 10 8.29 -4.18 7.52
C ILE A 10 9.02 -5.13 8.46
N MET A 11 10.35 -4.99 8.59
CA MET A 11 11.16 -5.90 9.42
C MET A 11 11.01 -5.65 10.93
N GLU A 12 10.73 -4.42 11.35
CA GLU A 12 10.57 -4.04 12.76
C GLU A 12 9.13 -4.14 13.26
N ALA A 13 8.15 -4.33 12.36
CA ALA A 13 6.75 -4.46 12.73
C ALA A 13 6.49 -5.69 13.61
N ASN A 14 5.78 -5.51 14.70
CA ASN A 14 5.28 -6.59 15.54
C ASN A 14 4.23 -7.45 14.79
N ARG A 15 3.43 -6.82 13.94
CA ARG A 15 2.48 -7.47 13.04
C ARG A 15 2.29 -6.67 11.76
N ILE A 16 2.06 -7.39 10.65
CA ILE A 16 1.63 -6.81 9.38
C ILE A 16 0.21 -7.29 9.03
N ALA A 17 -0.72 -6.35 8.90
CA ALA A 17 -2.06 -6.62 8.39
C ALA A 17 -2.17 -6.18 6.93
N ILE A 18 -2.50 -7.09 6.02
CA ILE A 18 -2.56 -6.82 4.58
C ILE A 18 -4.02 -6.81 4.15
N PHE A 19 -4.48 -5.70 3.58
CA PHE A 19 -5.85 -5.49 3.16
C PHE A 19 -5.93 -5.45 1.63
N GLY A 20 -6.81 -6.27 1.07
CA GLY A 20 -7.05 -6.30 -0.38
C GLY A 20 -8.39 -6.92 -0.70
N LEU A 21 -9.13 -6.33 -1.65
CA LEU A 21 -10.44 -6.81 -2.08
C LEU A 21 -10.42 -7.23 -3.56
N GLY A 22 -11.31 -8.15 -3.93
CA GLY A 22 -11.45 -8.64 -5.30
C GLY A 22 -10.12 -9.14 -5.86
N ASN A 23 -9.71 -8.67 -7.03
CA ASN A 23 -8.45 -9.06 -7.68
C ASN A 23 -7.20 -8.73 -6.84
N SER A 24 -7.26 -7.68 -6.01
CA SER A 24 -6.13 -7.34 -5.12
C SER A 24 -5.91 -8.39 -4.03
N THR A 25 -6.90 -9.24 -3.74
CA THR A 25 -6.77 -10.34 -2.76
C THR A 25 -5.64 -11.29 -3.15
N ALA A 26 -5.50 -11.62 -4.44
CA ALA A 26 -4.44 -12.51 -4.89
C ALA A 26 -3.05 -11.93 -4.58
N ILE A 27 -2.90 -10.60 -4.69
CA ILE A 27 -1.66 -9.89 -4.35
C ILE A 27 -1.46 -9.87 -2.83
N ALA A 28 -2.51 -9.63 -2.05
CA ALA A 28 -2.46 -9.65 -0.60
C ALA A 28 -2.03 -11.03 -0.06
N MET A 29 -2.58 -12.11 -0.61
CA MET A 29 -2.21 -13.48 -0.24
C MET A 29 -0.78 -13.83 -0.67
N ASP A 30 -0.34 -13.40 -1.86
CA ASP A 30 1.04 -13.57 -2.30
C ASP A 30 2.03 -12.83 -1.39
N ALA A 31 1.70 -11.61 -0.96
CA ALA A 31 2.48 -10.86 0.02
C ALA A 31 2.53 -11.58 1.38
N GLN A 32 1.38 -12.07 1.87
CA GLN A 32 1.32 -12.89 3.08
C GLN A 32 2.26 -14.09 2.98
N HIS A 33 2.16 -14.89 1.90
CA HIS A 33 3.03 -16.05 1.73
C HIS A 33 4.53 -15.69 1.73
N LYS A 34 4.91 -14.52 1.19
CA LYS A 34 6.29 -14.07 1.16
C LYS A 34 6.79 -13.62 2.54
N PHE A 35 5.97 -12.86 3.28
CA PHE A 35 6.29 -12.45 4.64
C PHE A 35 6.35 -13.65 5.59
N GLN A 36 5.44 -14.61 5.42
CA GLN A 36 5.44 -15.85 6.20
C GLN A 36 6.75 -16.62 6.01
N ARG A 37 7.23 -16.72 4.77
CA ARG A 37 8.52 -17.35 4.46
C ARG A 37 9.72 -16.59 5.02
N ALA A 38 9.56 -15.29 5.25
CA ALA A 38 10.56 -14.45 5.90
C ALA A 38 10.48 -14.50 7.44
N GLY A 39 9.51 -15.23 8.01
CA GLY A 39 9.32 -15.35 9.46
C GLY A 39 8.68 -14.12 10.10
N ILE A 40 8.00 -13.29 9.31
CA ILE A 40 7.27 -12.12 9.79
C ILE A 40 5.93 -12.60 10.37
N ASN A 41 5.36 -11.82 11.29
CA ASN A 41 4.00 -12.06 11.80
C ASN A 41 3.00 -11.30 10.94
N GLU A 42 2.29 -11.99 10.05
CA GLU A 42 1.36 -11.35 9.13
C GLU A 42 0.02 -12.06 8.97
N ALA A 43 -0.95 -11.34 8.41
CA ALA A 43 -2.17 -11.92 7.86
C ALA A 43 -2.78 -11.05 6.76
N ALA A 44 -3.27 -11.68 5.69
CA ALA A 44 -4.08 -11.01 4.68
C ALA A 44 -5.58 -11.15 4.95
N TYR A 45 -6.32 -10.08 4.70
CA TYR A 45 -7.77 -10.01 4.91
C TYR A 45 -8.45 -9.54 3.63
N SER A 46 -9.42 -10.33 3.16
CA SER A 46 -10.20 -10.07 1.95
C SER A 46 -11.68 -9.80 2.21
N ASP A 47 -12.07 -9.78 3.47
CA ASP A 47 -13.40 -9.39 3.92
C ASP A 47 -13.32 -8.00 4.53
N ASN A 48 -14.16 -7.07 4.10
CA ASN A 48 -14.10 -5.67 4.51
C ASN A 48 -14.43 -5.47 5.99
N HIS A 49 -15.36 -6.24 6.55
CA HIS A 49 -15.67 -6.20 7.97
C HIS A 49 -14.48 -6.67 8.81
N MET A 50 -13.84 -7.77 8.40
CA MET A 50 -12.63 -8.25 9.06
C MET A 50 -11.46 -7.27 8.94
N GLN A 51 -11.29 -6.60 7.79
CA GLN A 51 -10.28 -5.55 7.64
C GLN A 51 -10.49 -4.42 8.65
N ALA A 52 -11.72 -3.91 8.79
CA ALA A 52 -12.04 -2.85 9.74
C ALA A 52 -11.82 -3.29 11.20
N ILE A 53 -12.26 -4.50 11.56
CA ILE A 53 -12.03 -5.08 12.89
C ILE A 53 -10.54 -5.20 13.16
N VAL A 54 -9.75 -5.74 12.24
CA VAL A 54 -8.31 -5.90 12.45
C VAL A 54 -7.63 -4.55 12.55
N ALA A 55 -7.96 -3.61 11.66
CA ALA A 55 -7.40 -2.27 11.65
C ALA A 55 -7.59 -1.56 12.99
N SER A 56 -8.76 -1.69 13.63
CA SER A 56 -9.06 -1.03 14.91
C SER A 56 -8.29 -1.61 16.12
N HIS A 57 -7.62 -2.75 15.94
CA HIS A 57 -6.81 -3.39 16.98
C HIS A 57 -5.31 -3.29 16.69
N LEU A 58 -4.91 -2.63 15.60
CA LEU A 58 -3.52 -2.35 15.34
C LEU A 58 -3.01 -1.26 16.28
N THR A 59 -1.73 -1.31 16.55
CA THR A 59 -1.04 -0.37 17.44
C THR A 59 0.10 0.31 16.70
N LYS A 60 0.76 1.27 17.35
CA LYS A 60 1.97 1.94 16.84
C LYS A 60 3.13 1.02 16.46
N ASP A 61 3.13 -0.21 16.98
CA ASP A 61 4.18 -1.19 16.72
C ASP A 61 3.80 -2.12 15.54
N ASP A 62 2.64 -1.90 14.91
CA ASP A 62 2.13 -2.68 13.79
C ASP A 62 2.09 -1.88 12.48
N VAL A 63 2.02 -2.59 11.36
CA VAL A 63 1.92 -2.03 10.01
C VAL A 63 0.65 -2.52 9.31
N ALA A 64 -0.10 -1.60 8.70
CA ALA A 64 -1.20 -1.90 7.79
C ALA A 64 -0.79 -1.65 6.34
N ILE A 65 -1.02 -2.62 5.46
CA ILE A 65 -0.75 -2.53 4.02
C ILE A 65 -2.05 -2.60 3.24
N GLY A 66 -2.46 -1.50 2.62
CA GLY A 66 -3.66 -1.44 1.78
C GLY A 66 -3.34 -1.57 0.29
N ILE A 67 -3.94 -2.55 -0.40
CA ILE A 67 -3.72 -2.81 -1.82
C ILE A 67 -4.96 -2.43 -2.63
N SER A 68 -4.87 -1.34 -3.39
CA SER A 68 -5.95 -0.90 -4.28
C SER A 68 -5.38 -0.36 -5.59
N HIS A 69 -5.71 -1.00 -6.71
CA HIS A 69 -5.25 -0.52 -8.02
C HIS A 69 -5.73 0.92 -8.31
N SER A 70 -6.98 1.26 -7.99
CA SER A 70 -7.52 2.60 -8.24
C SER A 70 -7.11 3.62 -7.18
N GLY A 71 -6.73 3.15 -5.98
CA GLY A 71 -6.54 3.98 -4.79
C GLY A 71 -7.83 4.60 -4.25
N SER A 72 -9.00 4.20 -4.78
CA SER A 72 -10.32 4.76 -4.44
C SER A 72 -11.29 3.70 -3.91
N SER A 73 -10.81 2.49 -3.60
CA SER A 73 -11.63 1.45 -2.97
C SER A 73 -12.02 1.92 -1.57
N ILE A 74 -13.30 2.28 -1.38
CA ILE A 74 -13.81 2.87 -0.13
C ILE A 74 -13.42 2.01 1.08
N ASP A 75 -13.62 0.70 1.01
CA ASP A 75 -13.29 -0.21 2.12
C ASP A 75 -11.80 -0.24 2.46
N ILE A 76 -10.90 -0.21 1.45
CA ILE A 76 -9.45 -0.21 1.69
C ILE A 76 -8.99 1.13 2.26
N VAL A 77 -9.55 2.23 1.75
CA VAL A 77 -9.28 3.58 2.24
C VAL A 77 -9.72 3.70 3.69
N GLU A 78 -10.92 3.21 4.02
CA GLU A 78 -11.45 3.23 5.38
C GLU A 78 -10.64 2.32 6.32
N ALA A 79 -10.25 1.13 5.88
CA ALA A 79 -9.41 0.23 6.69
C ALA A 79 -8.04 0.86 7.02
N LEU A 80 -7.40 1.54 6.06
CA LEU A 80 -6.15 2.26 6.32
C LEU A 80 -6.36 3.48 7.21
N LYS A 81 -7.45 4.22 7.03
CA LYS A 81 -7.80 5.32 7.93
C LYS A 81 -7.96 4.84 9.38
N ILE A 82 -8.72 3.78 9.61
CA ILE A 82 -8.92 3.19 10.94
C ILE A 82 -7.57 2.72 11.53
N ALA A 83 -6.72 2.08 10.72
CA ALA A 83 -5.39 1.65 11.16
C ALA A 83 -4.53 2.84 11.59
N GLN A 84 -4.51 3.92 10.81
CA GLN A 84 -3.79 5.15 11.12
C GLN A 84 -4.33 5.81 12.40
N GLU A 85 -5.65 5.91 12.55
CA GLU A 85 -6.30 6.44 13.75
C GLU A 85 -6.02 5.59 15.00
N SER A 86 -5.79 4.29 14.83
CA SER A 86 -5.37 3.36 15.90
C SER A 86 -3.86 3.46 16.20
N GLY A 87 -3.12 4.26 15.44
CA GLY A 87 -1.71 4.57 15.63
C GLY A 87 -0.75 3.74 14.79
N ALA A 88 -1.24 2.81 13.97
CA ALA A 88 -0.40 1.94 13.16
C ALA A 88 0.24 2.68 11.98
N THR A 89 1.41 2.21 11.55
CA THR A 89 2.02 2.72 10.33
C THR A 89 1.25 2.20 9.12
N THR A 90 0.94 3.06 8.17
CA THR A 90 0.13 2.74 6.99
C THR A 90 0.94 2.81 5.71
N ILE A 91 0.84 1.76 4.90
CA ILE A 91 1.48 1.67 3.59
C ILE A 91 0.41 1.35 2.55
N SER A 92 0.38 2.08 1.44
CA SER A 92 -0.48 1.71 0.31
C SER A 92 0.30 1.22 -0.89
N ILE A 93 -0.26 0.24 -1.58
CA ILE A 93 0.17 -0.21 -2.90
C ILE A 93 -0.93 0.16 -3.89
N THR A 94 -0.66 1.15 -4.73
CA THR A 94 -1.64 1.76 -5.64
C THR A 94 -1.02 2.14 -6.98
N ASN A 95 -1.83 2.44 -7.99
CA ASN A 95 -1.33 2.93 -9.27
C ASN A 95 -0.82 4.38 -9.16
N PHE A 96 -0.04 4.83 -10.16
CA PHE A 96 0.49 6.20 -10.17
C PHE A 96 -0.59 7.27 -10.42
N GLY A 97 -0.77 8.17 -9.46
CA GLY A 97 -1.68 9.32 -9.49
C GLY A 97 -2.15 9.69 -8.10
N LYS A 98 -2.78 10.87 -7.93
CA LYS A 98 -3.43 11.22 -6.67
C LYS A 98 -4.68 10.39 -6.47
N SER A 99 -4.85 9.82 -5.28
CA SER A 99 -6.02 9.02 -4.94
C SER A 99 -6.42 9.17 -3.47
N PRO A 100 -7.67 8.85 -3.07
CA PRO A 100 -8.12 8.96 -1.69
C PRO A 100 -7.24 8.22 -0.68
N ILE A 101 -6.67 7.07 -1.06
CA ILE A 101 -5.79 6.27 -0.20
C ILE A 101 -4.52 7.02 0.23
N ASP A 102 -4.08 8.02 -0.54
CA ASP A 102 -2.87 8.81 -0.27
C ASP A 102 -2.97 9.59 1.04
N GLN A 103 -4.19 9.95 1.46
CA GLN A 103 -4.44 10.72 2.68
C GLN A 103 -4.16 9.91 3.96
N TYR A 104 -4.28 8.59 3.86
CA TYR A 104 -4.18 7.64 4.98
C TYR A 104 -3.02 6.67 4.76
N SER A 105 -1.96 7.14 4.11
CA SER A 105 -0.75 6.38 3.83
C SER A 105 0.47 7.17 4.26
N ASP A 106 1.21 6.67 5.25
CA ASP A 106 2.51 7.21 5.63
C ASP A 106 3.57 6.93 4.55
N SER A 107 3.39 5.86 3.78
CA SER A 107 4.22 5.51 2.63
C SER A 107 3.40 4.94 1.47
N ILE A 108 3.76 5.31 0.24
CA ILE A 108 3.05 4.89 -0.97
C ILE A 108 4.00 4.18 -1.92
N VAL A 109 3.63 2.96 -2.32
CA VAL A 109 4.30 2.18 -3.36
C VAL A 109 3.49 2.27 -4.64
N HIS A 110 3.98 3.04 -5.61
CA HIS A 110 3.32 3.18 -6.90
C HIS A 110 3.64 2.04 -7.86
N CYS A 111 2.61 1.33 -8.29
CA CYS A 111 2.64 0.50 -9.47
C CYS A 111 2.58 1.39 -10.71
N ILE A 112 3.54 1.25 -11.63
CA ILE A 112 3.58 2.01 -12.88
C ILE A 112 3.31 1.06 -14.04
N ARG A 113 2.27 1.34 -14.84
CA ARG A 113 2.07 0.64 -16.12
C ARG A 113 3.20 0.98 -17.09
N ARG A 114 3.73 -0.06 -17.75
CA ARG A 114 4.83 0.04 -18.73
C ARG A 114 4.58 1.07 -19.84
N ASN A 115 3.34 1.25 -20.32
CA ASN A 115 3.02 2.26 -21.33
C ASN A 115 3.13 3.71 -20.80
N LYS A 116 2.91 3.94 -19.50
CA LYS A 116 3.05 5.27 -18.88
C LYS A 116 4.52 5.67 -18.74
N ILE A 117 5.43 4.70 -18.59
CA ILE A 117 6.89 4.93 -18.59
C ILE A 117 7.35 5.54 -19.92
N HIS A 118 6.76 5.10 -21.04
CA HIS A 118 7.07 5.65 -22.36
C HIS A 118 6.66 7.12 -22.47
N ASN A 119 5.45 7.46 -22.02
CA ASN A 119 4.94 8.83 -22.09
C ASN A 119 5.64 9.79 -21.13
N ILE A 120 5.98 9.33 -19.92
CA ILE A 120 6.74 10.15 -18.96
C ILE A 120 8.12 10.47 -19.52
N ARG A 121 8.81 9.51 -20.17
CA ARG A 121 10.10 9.78 -20.84
C ARG A 121 9.98 10.85 -21.94
N HIS A 122 8.88 10.88 -22.70
CA HIS A 122 8.62 11.91 -23.70
C HIS A 122 8.32 13.28 -23.07
N GLU A 123 7.48 13.35 -22.02
CA GLU A 123 7.21 14.62 -21.32
C GLU A 123 8.46 15.21 -20.65
N PHE A 124 9.37 14.39 -20.13
CA PHE A 124 10.65 14.85 -19.61
C PHE A 124 11.62 15.30 -20.71
N ALA A 125 11.58 14.66 -21.89
CA ALA A 125 12.35 15.09 -23.06
C ALA A 125 11.82 16.44 -23.58
N ASP A 126 10.52 16.61 -23.77
CA ASP A 126 9.92 17.88 -24.23
C ASP A 126 10.22 19.05 -23.28
N ARG A 127 10.24 18.81 -21.97
CA ARG A 127 10.59 19.84 -20.97
C ARG A 127 12.07 20.23 -20.96
N THR A 128 12.96 19.41 -21.52
CA THR A 128 14.40 19.73 -21.62
C THR A 128 14.78 20.31 -22.98
N THR A 129 14.04 20.03 -24.05
CA THR A 129 14.34 20.56 -25.39
C THR A 129 13.62 21.85 -25.78
N GLY A 130 12.60 22.32 -25.05
CA GLY A 130 12.09 23.70 -25.22
C GLY A 130 11.86 24.14 -26.68
N TYR A 131 11.27 23.27 -27.51
CA TYR A 131 10.80 23.62 -28.84
C TYR A 131 9.36 23.15 -28.97
N TYR A 132 8.43 24.04 -28.62
CA TYR A 132 7.22 24.44 -29.35
C TYR A 132 6.62 25.67 -28.65
#